data_AF-A0A3S9ICU6-F1
#
_entry.id   AF-A0A3S9ICU6-F1
#
_cell.length_a   1.000
_cell.length_b   1.000
_cell.length_c   1.000
_cell.angle_alpha   90.00
_cell.angle_beta   90.00
_cell.angle_gamma   90.00
#
_symmetry.space_group_name_H-M   'P 1'
#
loop_
_entity.id
_entity.type
_entity.pdbx_description
1 polymer ?
#
loop_
_entity_poly.entity_id
_entity_poly.type
_entity_poly.pdbx_seq_one_letter_code
_entity_poly.pdbx_strand_id
1 'polypeptide(L)'
;MTLMNVLVDFARTGRIGPLECGMPLTEAEELLGPGRPHPAIRMKGPDIDGYPYAWGGLKLTVTRRTVSGLAIELWGSTAHLPTLVLPDSESYEATMDREQFVTALDTAGCAHYVNDRLTFGSQSSILTRPADVCAVFGLPGRDDHVPHRDRHYLHVMHRHTD
;
A
#
# COMPACT_ATOMS: atom_id res chain seq x y z
N MET A 1 2.31 16.71 4.95
CA MET A 1 2.37 15.73 3.84
C MET A 1 0.97 15.14 3.66
N THR A 2 0.47 14.95 2.43
CA THR A 2 -0.88 14.38 2.21
C THR A 2 -0.78 12.89 1.87
N LEU A 3 -1.89 12.15 2.02
CA LEU A 3 -1.95 10.76 1.56
C LEU A 3 -1.59 10.63 0.08
N MET A 4 -2.14 11.51 -0.78
CA MET A 4 -1.83 11.51 -2.21
C MET A 4 -0.32 11.60 -2.48
N ASN A 5 0.39 12.48 -1.76
CA ASN A 5 1.84 12.62 -1.93
C ASN A 5 2.57 11.33 -1.53
N VAL A 6 2.16 10.68 -0.43
CA VAL A 6 2.74 9.38 -0.02
C VAL A 6 2.52 8.31 -1.09
N LEU A 7 1.32 8.21 -1.65
CA LEU A 7 0.99 7.22 -2.67
C LEU A 7 1.75 7.47 -3.97
N VAL A 8 1.87 8.72 -4.41
CA VAL A 8 2.63 9.10 -5.61
C VAL A 8 4.13 8.87 -5.41
N ASP A 9 4.69 9.21 -4.25
CA ASP A 9 6.09 8.95 -3.96
C ASP A 9 6.38 7.45 -3.90
N PHE A 10 5.47 6.66 -3.31
CA PHE A 10 5.59 5.21 -3.33
C PHE A 10 5.53 4.65 -4.76
N ALA A 11 4.57 5.12 -5.58
CA ALA A 11 4.47 4.75 -6.99
C ALA A 11 5.75 5.04 -7.79
N ARG A 12 6.44 6.15 -7.50
CA ARG A 12 7.65 6.56 -8.23
C ARG A 12 8.91 5.85 -7.77
N THR A 13 9.02 5.59 -6.46
CA THR A 13 10.28 5.15 -5.84
C THR A 13 10.27 3.69 -5.41
N GLY A 14 9.09 3.10 -5.22
CA GLY A 14 8.94 1.79 -4.62
C GLY A 14 9.31 1.75 -3.13
N ARG A 15 9.39 2.92 -2.49
CA ARG A 15 9.69 3.12 -1.07
C ARG A 15 8.54 3.82 -0.37
N ILE A 16 8.35 3.57 0.92
CA ILE A 16 7.37 4.30 1.76
C ILE A 16 8.16 5.05 2.83
N GLY A 17 8.44 6.33 2.59
CA GLY A 17 9.39 7.08 3.40
C GLY A 17 10.76 6.39 3.41
N PRO A 18 11.33 6.06 4.58
CA PRO A 18 12.60 5.32 4.67
C PRO A 18 12.47 3.81 4.41
N LEU A 19 11.26 3.27 4.30
CA LEU A 19 11.03 1.83 4.18
C LEU A 19 11.24 1.36 2.74
N GLU A 20 12.04 0.31 2.56
CA GLU A 20 12.31 -0.28 1.26
C GLU A 20 12.39 -1.81 1.29
N CYS A 21 12.11 -2.45 0.15
CA CYS A 21 12.39 -3.88 0.01
C CYS A 21 13.91 -4.11 0.09
N GLY A 22 14.33 -5.18 0.77
CA GLY A 22 15.73 -5.50 1.03
C GLY A 22 16.21 -5.09 2.43
N MET A 23 15.49 -4.21 3.15
CA MET A 23 15.85 -3.86 4.52
C MET A 23 15.54 -5.00 5.51
N PRO A 24 16.33 -5.21 6.57
CA PRO A 24 16.00 -6.14 7.65
C PRO A 24 14.69 -5.74 8.35
N LEU A 25 13.89 -6.74 8.76
CA LEU A 25 12.68 -6.47 9.55
C LEU A 25 13.02 -5.71 10.85
N THR A 26 14.15 -6.02 11.49
CA THR A 26 14.58 -5.36 12.72
C THR A 26 14.81 -3.87 12.53
N GLU A 27 15.38 -3.46 11.39
CA GLU A 27 15.57 -2.04 11.07
C GLU A 27 14.22 -1.34 10.83
N ALA A 28 13.28 -2.02 10.17
CA ALA A 28 11.93 -1.49 10.01
C ALA A 28 11.21 -1.33 11.36
N GLU A 29 11.38 -2.28 12.28
CA GLU A 29 10.81 -2.21 13.64
C GLU A 29 11.48 -1.13 14.51
N GLU A 30 12.77 -0.85 14.31
CA GLU A 30 13.44 0.29 14.98
C GLU A 30 12.81 1.63 14.56
N LEU A 31 12.40 1.76 13.30
CA LEU A 31 11.76 2.95 12.76
C LEU A 31 10.27 3.06 13.13
N LEU A 32 9.55 1.93 13.15
CA LEU A 32 8.08 1.91 13.27
C LEU A 32 7.58 1.48 14.65
N GLY A 33 8.44 0.96 15.51
CA GLY A 33 8.05 0.12 16.63
C GLY A 33 7.64 -1.30 16.19
N PRO A 34 7.28 -2.19 17.14
CA PRO A 34 6.96 -3.58 16.84
C PRO A 34 5.69 -3.70 15.98
N GLY A 35 5.78 -4.46 14.90
CA GLY A 35 4.64 -4.75 14.05
C GLY A 35 3.71 -5.81 14.64
N ARG A 36 2.45 -5.83 14.18
CA ARG A 36 1.54 -6.94 14.49
C ARG A 36 1.79 -8.10 13.52
N PRO A 37 2.32 -9.25 13.95
CA PRO A 37 2.58 -10.37 13.05
C PRO A 37 1.28 -11.00 12.57
N HIS A 38 1.24 -11.41 11.30
CA HIS A 38 0.17 -12.24 10.74
C HIS A 38 -0.04 -13.52 11.58
N PRO A 39 -1.27 -14.05 11.73
CA PRO A 39 -1.54 -15.26 12.51
C PRO A 39 -0.63 -16.46 12.18
N ALA A 40 -0.27 -16.64 10.91
CA ALA A 40 0.65 -17.70 10.50
C ALA A 40 2.03 -17.59 11.17
N ILE A 41 2.58 -16.38 11.32
CA ILE A 41 3.83 -16.11 12.03
C ILE A 41 3.68 -16.43 13.51
N ARG A 42 2.56 -16.02 14.12
CA ARG A 42 2.28 -16.31 15.54
C ARG A 42 2.19 -17.81 15.82
N MET A 43 1.67 -18.58 14.87
CA MET A 43 1.47 -20.03 15.01
C MET A 43 2.72 -20.85 14.68
N LYS A 44 3.46 -20.48 13.63
CA LYS A 44 4.59 -21.27 13.10
C LYS A 44 5.96 -20.71 13.45
N GLY A 45 6.02 -19.55 14.09
CA GLY A 45 7.25 -18.87 14.48
C GLY A 45 7.70 -17.80 13.45
N PRO A 46 8.70 -16.99 13.82
CA PRO A 46 9.17 -15.84 13.04
C PRO A 46 9.89 -16.20 11.74
N ASP A 47 10.28 -17.46 11.55
CA ASP A 47 11.04 -17.91 10.38
C ASP A 47 10.15 -18.38 9.22
N ILE A 48 8.82 -18.17 9.30
CA ILE A 48 7.91 -18.42 8.18
C ILE A 48 7.94 -17.25 7.19
N ASP A 49 8.17 -17.58 5.92
CA ASP A 49 8.28 -16.60 4.85
C ASP A 49 6.93 -16.25 4.20
N GLY A 50 6.88 -15.06 3.58
CA GLY A 50 5.77 -14.63 2.74
C GLY A 50 4.56 -14.07 3.50
N TYR A 51 4.66 -13.91 4.82
CA TYR A 51 3.60 -13.33 5.63
C TYR A 51 3.95 -11.94 6.15
N PRO A 52 2.97 -11.03 6.28
CA PRO A 52 3.25 -9.66 6.66
C PRO A 52 3.26 -9.41 8.16
N TYR A 53 3.99 -8.36 8.55
CA TYR A 53 3.80 -7.59 9.78
C TYR A 53 3.00 -6.33 9.46
N ALA A 54 2.08 -5.93 10.34
CA ALA A 54 1.16 -4.83 10.11
C ALA A 54 1.30 -3.69 11.13
N TRP A 55 1.20 -2.46 10.64
CA TRP A 55 1.11 -1.21 11.42
C TRP A 55 -0.09 -0.39 10.91
N GLY A 56 -1.30 -0.84 11.24
CA GLY A 56 -2.52 -0.28 10.66
C GLY A 56 -2.64 -0.70 9.18
N GLY A 57 -2.83 0.28 8.30
CA GLY A 57 -2.89 0.11 6.84
C GLY A 57 -1.53 -0.17 6.19
N LEU A 58 -0.41 0.04 6.89
CA LEU A 58 0.92 -0.34 6.40
C LEU A 58 1.19 -1.83 6.67
N LYS A 59 1.66 -2.55 5.66
CA LYS A 59 2.10 -3.94 5.80
C LYS A 59 3.47 -4.16 5.16
N LEU A 60 4.32 -4.92 5.85
CA LEU A 60 5.63 -5.36 5.36
C LEU A 60 5.63 -6.88 5.27
N THR A 61 5.73 -7.42 4.05
CA THR A 61 5.91 -8.86 3.84
C THR A 61 7.37 -9.21 4.07
N VAL A 62 7.63 -10.29 4.81
CA VAL A 62 8.99 -10.67 5.21
C VAL A 62 9.33 -12.04 4.66
N THR A 63 10.53 -12.16 4.11
CA THR A 63 11.14 -13.42 3.64
C THR A 63 12.57 -13.45 4.14
N ARG A 64 12.99 -14.53 4.80
CA ARG A 64 14.32 -14.69 5.42
C ARG A 64 14.71 -13.52 6.31
N ARG A 65 13.75 -13.00 7.09
CA ARG A 65 13.89 -11.84 8.00
C ARG A 65 14.19 -10.51 7.31
N THR A 66 14.04 -10.43 6.00
CA THR A 66 14.17 -9.22 5.19
C THR A 66 12.82 -8.84 4.58
N VAL A 67 12.56 -7.54 4.47
CA VAL A 67 11.35 -7.02 3.83
C VAL A 67 11.38 -7.36 2.34
N SER A 68 10.48 -8.23 1.91
CA SER A 68 10.30 -8.64 0.50
C SER A 68 9.08 -8.00 -0.16
N GLY A 69 8.29 -7.23 0.59
CA GLY A 69 7.21 -6.45 0.03
C GLY A 69 6.71 -5.36 0.95
N LEU A 70 6.25 -4.27 0.33
CA LEU A 70 5.62 -3.12 0.97
C LEU A 70 4.18 -3.00 0.50
N ALA A 71 3.24 -2.72 1.39
CA ALA A 71 1.87 -2.45 1.01
C ALA A 71 1.22 -1.36 1.88
N ILE A 72 0.38 -0.54 1.23
CA ILE A 72 -0.56 0.38 1.87
C ILE A 72 -1.96 -0.10 1.51
N GLU A 73 -2.72 -0.55 2.50
CA GLU A 73 -4.13 -0.92 2.38
C GLU A 73 -5.02 0.23 2.81
N LEU A 74 -5.98 0.58 1.95
CA LEU A 74 -6.89 1.71 2.10
C LEU A 74 -8.36 1.27 2.08
N TRP A 75 -8.65 0.03 2.50
CA TRP A 75 -10.02 -0.46 2.45
C TRP A 75 -10.88 0.11 3.58
N GLY A 76 -12.02 0.71 3.21
CA GLY A 76 -13.01 1.28 4.12
C GLY A 76 -13.08 2.81 4.05
N SER A 77 -13.81 3.43 4.98
CA SER A 77 -13.97 4.89 5.05
C SER A 77 -12.75 5.59 5.68
N THR A 78 -12.08 4.93 6.63
CA THR A 78 -10.90 5.47 7.30
C THR A 78 -9.79 4.43 7.40
N ALA A 79 -8.55 4.89 7.24
CA ALA A 79 -7.35 4.09 7.43
C ALA A 79 -6.37 4.82 8.35
N HIS A 80 -5.43 4.06 8.91
CA HIS A 80 -4.40 4.56 9.82
C HIS A 80 -3.04 4.13 9.28
N LEU A 81 -2.12 5.08 9.17
CA LEU A 81 -0.71 4.82 8.85
C LEU A 81 0.17 5.23 10.01
N PRO A 82 1.39 4.69 10.14
CA PRO A 82 2.35 5.16 11.13
C PRO A 82 2.67 6.63 10.90
N THR A 83 2.92 7.38 11.99
CA THR A 83 3.32 8.81 11.93
C THR A 83 4.56 9.04 11.06
N LEU A 84 5.46 8.05 11.00
CA LEU A 84 6.61 8.06 10.10
C LEU A 84 6.23 8.18 8.62
N VAL A 85 5.10 7.57 8.23
CA VAL A 85 4.61 7.53 6.85
C VAL A 85 3.71 8.73 6.56
N LEU A 86 2.81 9.08 7.48
CA LEU A 86 1.91 10.22 7.34
C LEU A 86 1.85 11.00 8.66
N PRO A 87 2.65 12.06 8.82
CA PRO A 87 2.67 12.88 10.02
C PRO A 87 1.31 13.56 10.26
N ASP A 88 1.01 13.84 11.54
CA ASP A 88 -0.14 14.63 11.98
C ASP A 88 -1.53 14.04 11.63
N SER A 89 -1.60 12.74 11.32
CA SER A 89 -2.86 12.04 11.03
C SER A 89 -3.08 10.87 11.99
N GLU A 90 -4.05 11.02 12.90
CA GLU A 90 -4.58 9.90 13.70
C GLU A 90 -5.46 8.97 12.85
N SER A 91 -6.08 9.51 11.81
CA SER A 91 -6.79 8.76 10.77
C SER A 91 -6.96 9.67 9.55
N TYR A 92 -7.18 9.07 8.38
CA TYR A 92 -7.43 9.81 7.15
C TYR A 92 -8.52 9.13 6.32
N GLU A 93 -9.19 9.91 5.47
CA GLU A 93 -10.13 9.37 4.50
C GLU A 93 -9.39 8.46 3.52
N ALA A 94 -9.73 7.18 3.55
CA ALA A 94 -9.04 6.16 2.77
C ALA A 94 -9.56 6.08 1.32
N THR A 95 -10.63 6.82 1.00
CA THR A 95 -11.21 6.89 -0.34
C THR A 95 -10.31 7.67 -1.28
N MET A 96 -9.50 6.94 -2.05
CA MET A 96 -8.70 7.51 -3.13
C MET A 96 -9.26 7.07 -4.48
N ASP A 97 -9.85 8.02 -5.22
CA ASP A 97 -10.43 7.76 -6.54
C ASP A 97 -9.32 7.45 -7.58
N ARG A 98 -9.59 6.48 -8.45
CA ARG A 98 -8.66 6.05 -9.50
C ARG A 98 -8.25 7.19 -10.43
N GLU A 99 -9.19 8.00 -10.91
CA GLU A 99 -8.90 9.07 -11.88
C GLU A 99 -8.12 10.21 -11.22
N GLN A 100 -8.44 10.52 -9.97
CA GLN A 100 -7.66 11.47 -9.17
C GLN A 100 -6.22 10.99 -8.99
N PHE A 101 -6.04 9.70 -8.69
CA PHE A 101 -4.70 9.12 -8.54
C PHE A 101 -3.92 9.09 -9.87
N VAL A 102 -4.55 8.69 -10.98
CA VAL A 102 -3.95 8.74 -12.33
C VAL A 102 -3.50 10.15 -12.67
N THR A 103 -4.35 11.15 -12.45
CA THR A 103 -4.02 12.57 -12.70
C THR A 103 -2.81 13.01 -11.86
N ALA A 104 -2.72 12.56 -10.61
CA ALA A 104 -1.59 12.87 -9.75
C ALA A 104 -0.29 12.19 -10.22
N LEU A 105 -0.37 10.95 -10.72
CA LEU A 105 0.77 10.27 -11.35
C LEU A 105 1.25 11.01 -12.60
N ASP A 106 0.34 11.41 -13.48
CA ASP A 106 0.66 12.18 -14.69
C ASP A 106 1.33 13.51 -14.35
N THR A 107 0.76 14.24 -13.38
CA THR A 107 1.32 15.52 -12.90
C THR A 107 2.72 15.34 -12.33
N ALA A 108 2.99 14.22 -11.66
CA ALA A 108 4.31 13.89 -11.11
C ALA A 108 5.28 13.27 -12.12
N GLY A 109 4.86 13.09 -13.39
CA GLY A 109 5.66 12.44 -14.42
C GLY A 109 5.95 10.96 -14.13
N CYS A 110 5.08 10.29 -13.38
CA CYS A 110 5.21 8.87 -13.06
C CYS A 110 4.61 8.02 -14.17
N ALA A 111 5.48 7.33 -14.91
CA ALA A 111 5.06 6.41 -15.95
C ALA A 111 4.22 5.28 -15.35
N HIS A 112 3.05 5.04 -15.94
CA HIS A 112 2.12 4.03 -15.47
C HIS A 112 1.33 3.44 -16.63
N TYR A 113 0.81 2.23 -16.43
CA TYR A 113 -0.01 1.53 -17.42
C TYR A 113 -1.05 0.67 -16.72
N VAL A 114 -2.14 0.37 -17.42
CA VAL A 114 -3.14 -0.57 -16.94
C VAL A 114 -2.51 -1.97 -16.83
N ASN A 115 -2.70 -2.60 -15.68
CA ASN A 115 -2.30 -3.98 -15.47
C ASN A 115 -3.44 -4.91 -15.90
N ASP A 116 -3.38 -5.39 -17.15
CA ASP A 116 -4.42 -6.23 -17.75
C ASP A 116 -4.66 -7.54 -16.98
N ARG A 117 -3.64 -8.05 -16.28
CA ARG A 117 -3.76 -9.28 -15.48
C ARG A 117 -4.66 -9.12 -14.26
N LEU A 118 -4.73 -7.90 -13.72
CA LEU A 118 -5.50 -7.56 -12.53
C LEU A 118 -6.62 -6.54 -12.83
N THR A 119 -6.96 -6.36 -14.10
CA THR A 119 -8.08 -5.52 -14.54
C THR A 119 -9.14 -6.41 -15.16
N PHE A 120 -10.19 -6.71 -14.37
CA PHE A 120 -11.29 -7.57 -14.78
C PHE A 120 -12.53 -7.32 -13.90
N GLY A 121 -13.72 -7.51 -14.48
CA GLY A 121 -14.98 -7.32 -13.75
C GLY A 121 -15.08 -5.90 -13.16
N SER A 122 -15.21 -5.82 -11.83
CA SER A 122 -15.30 -4.56 -11.07
C SER A 122 -13.97 -4.14 -10.42
N GLN A 123 -12.86 -4.74 -10.86
CA GLN A 123 -11.51 -4.43 -10.40
C GLN A 123 -10.72 -3.78 -11.54
N SER A 124 -9.96 -2.75 -11.20
CA SER A 124 -8.96 -2.15 -12.09
C SER A 124 -7.61 -2.17 -11.39
N SER A 125 -6.53 -2.26 -12.16
CA SER A 125 -5.19 -2.15 -11.62
C SER A 125 -4.28 -1.35 -12.53
N ILE A 126 -3.34 -0.64 -11.91
CA ILE A 126 -2.29 0.12 -12.57
C ILE A 126 -0.95 -0.36 -12.04
N LEU A 127 0.05 -0.47 -12.92
CA LEU A 127 1.43 -0.77 -12.57
C LEU A 127 2.32 0.42 -12.97
N THR A 128 3.19 0.85 -12.06
CA THR A 128 4.05 2.02 -12.26
C THR A 128 5.47 1.61 -12.67
N ARG A 129 6.19 2.52 -13.34
CA ARG A 129 7.61 2.34 -13.71
C ARG A 129 8.45 3.52 -13.23
N PRO A 130 9.72 3.27 -12.88
CA PRO A 130 10.42 1.98 -12.89
C PRO A 130 10.20 1.15 -11.61
N ALA A 131 9.46 1.65 -10.62
CA ALA A 131 9.37 1.06 -9.29
C ALA A 131 8.56 -0.25 -9.19
N ASP A 132 7.78 -0.59 -10.22
CA ASP A 132 6.92 -1.77 -10.27
C ASP A 132 5.93 -1.83 -9.10
N VAL A 133 5.38 -0.67 -8.72
CA VAL A 133 4.32 -0.60 -7.72
C VAL A 133 2.97 -0.83 -8.38
N CYS A 134 2.24 -1.81 -7.86
CA CYS A 134 0.91 -2.17 -8.31
C CYS A 134 -0.14 -1.48 -7.42
N ALA A 135 -0.98 -0.64 -8.03
CA ALA A 135 -2.18 -0.10 -7.41
C ALA A 135 -3.39 -0.94 -7.87
N VAL A 136 -4.24 -1.35 -6.93
CA VAL A 136 -5.45 -2.13 -7.20
C VAL A 136 -6.65 -1.35 -6.68
N PHE A 137 -7.63 -1.16 -7.56
CA PHE A 137 -8.84 -0.39 -7.32
C PHE A 137 -10.06 -1.29 -7.49
N GLY A 138 -11.13 -0.99 -6.76
CA GLY A 138 -12.40 -1.66 -6.93
C GLY A 138 -13.58 -0.74 -6.71
N LEU A 139 -14.75 -1.18 -7.15
CA LEU A 139 -16.00 -0.56 -6.73
C LEU A 139 -16.20 -0.76 -5.21
N PRO A 140 -16.78 0.21 -4.51
CA PRO A 140 -16.85 0.21 -3.04
C PRO A 140 -17.80 -0.84 -2.44
N GLY A 141 -18.39 -1.72 -3.25
CA GLY A 141 -19.23 -2.83 -2.79
C GLY A 141 -20.44 -2.36 -1.99
N ARG A 142 -20.48 -2.71 -0.69
CA ARG A 142 -21.53 -2.31 0.28
C ARG A 142 -21.12 -1.12 1.17
N ASP A 143 -19.97 -0.50 0.94
CA ASP A 143 -19.56 0.66 1.71
C ASP A 143 -20.42 1.88 1.30
N ASP A 144 -21.30 2.30 2.21
CA ASP A 144 -22.22 3.41 1.98
C ASP A 144 -21.58 4.78 2.26
N HIS A 145 -20.34 4.81 2.75
CA HIS A 145 -19.64 6.06 3.10
C HIS A 145 -18.87 6.69 1.94
N VAL A 146 -18.88 6.07 0.76
CA VAL A 146 -18.22 6.59 -0.44
C VAL A 146 -19.14 7.52 -1.25
N PRO A 147 -18.63 8.65 -1.75
CA PRO A 147 -19.45 9.65 -2.43
C PRO A 147 -19.98 9.19 -3.81
N HIS A 148 -19.25 8.32 -4.53
CA HIS A 148 -19.60 7.89 -5.89
C HIS A 148 -19.45 6.38 -6.06
N ARG A 149 -20.56 5.63 -5.94
CA ARG A 149 -20.54 4.15 -5.94
C ARG A 149 -20.19 3.50 -7.27
N ASP A 150 -20.27 4.28 -8.35
CA ASP A 150 -19.92 3.88 -9.72
C ASP A 150 -18.43 4.10 -10.05
N ARG A 151 -17.66 4.64 -9.11
CA ARG A 151 -16.22 4.88 -9.28
C ARG A 151 -15.36 3.83 -8.59
N HIS A 152 -14.14 3.70 -9.10
CA HIS A 152 -13.13 2.81 -8.56
C HIS A 152 -12.29 3.56 -7.52
N TYR A 153 -12.19 2.96 -6.33
CA TYR A 153 -11.37 3.47 -5.23
C TYR A 153 -10.19 2.54 -4.97
N LEU A 154 -9.07 3.12 -4.56
CA LEU A 154 -7.86 2.38 -4.24
C LEU A 154 -8.11 1.47 -3.03
N HIS A 155 -7.91 0.16 -3.21
CA HIS A 155 -7.98 -0.82 -2.13
C HIS A 155 -6.60 -1.05 -1.54
N VAL A 156 -5.60 -1.23 -2.39
CA VAL A 156 -4.22 -1.51 -1.98
C VAL A 156 -3.23 -1.01 -3.01
N MET A 157 -2.13 -0.43 -2.54
CA MET A 157 -0.89 -0.30 -3.32
C MET A 157 0.15 -1.24 -2.73
N HIS A 158 0.84 -1.98 -3.57
CA HIS A 158 1.89 -2.89 -3.13
C HIS A 158 3.05 -2.98 -4.11
N ARG A 159 4.21 -3.35 -3.57
CA ARG A 159 5.41 -3.70 -4.30
C ARG A 159 5.99 -4.95 -3.67
N HIS A 160 6.42 -5.89 -4.49
CA HIS A 160 7.13 -7.09 -4.04
C HIS A 160 8.45 -7.22 -4.83
N THR A 161 9.44 -7.81 -4.18
CA THR A 161 10.61 -8.36 -4.86
C THR A 161 10.38 -9.86 -5.04
N ASP A 162 10.42 -10.32 -6.29
CA ASP A 162 10.37 -11.74 -6.64
C ASP A 162 11.57 -12.52 -6.08
#